data_AF-A0AAW2VM90-F1
#
_entry.id   AF-A0AAW2VM90-F1
#
_cell.length_a   1.000
_cell.length_b   1.000
_cell.length_c   1.000
_cell.angle_alpha   90.00
_cell.angle_beta   90.00
_cell.angle_gamma   90.00
#
_symmetry.space_group_name_H-M   'P 1'
#
loop_
_entity.id
_entity.type
_entity.pdbx_description
1 polymer ?
#
loop_
_entity_poly.entity_id
_entity_poly.type
_entity_poly.pdbx_seq_one_letter_code
_entity_poly.pdbx_strand_id
1 'polypeptide(L)'
;MLEELSVYHMEDLECVGNEFLGIKENADEPSSSKFPMLKMLCFYRCDKWEEWEDVSEEVKHSFSIMPNLCRLQITGCGRLKSLPHRLLRLTSSLQTLYIEECQFLTLRYKKGWGSNDNHVVSHIPDLSIVFESRRVNG
;
A
#
# COMPACT_ATOMS: atom_id res chain seq x y z
N MET A 1 -19.78 9.92 -3.36
CA MET A 1 -18.70 9.53 -2.43
C MET A 1 -17.64 8.79 -3.23
N LEU A 2 -16.37 8.91 -2.89
CA LEU A 2 -15.27 8.30 -3.64
C LEU A 2 -15.08 6.84 -3.23
N GLU A 3 -15.25 5.90 -4.16
CA GLU A 3 -15.06 4.45 -3.93
C GLU A 3 -13.78 3.92 -4.58
N GLU A 4 -13.25 4.61 -5.58
CA GLU A 4 -12.02 4.25 -6.26
C GLU A 4 -11.13 5.49 -6.35
N LEU A 5 -9.86 5.32 -6.02
CA LEU A 5 -8.83 6.34 -6.13
C LEU A 5 -7.63 5.72 -6.83
N SER A 6 -7.27 6.30 -7.97
CA SER A 6 -6.16 5.82 -8.78
C SER A 6 -5.19 6.96 -9.05
N VAL A 7 -3.94 6.77 -8.67
CA VAL A 7 -2.84 7.71 -8.86
C VAL A 7 -1.98 7.20 -10.00
N TYR A 8 -1.91 7.97 -11.09
CA TYR A 8 -1.18 7.60 -12.30
C TYR A 8 -0.06 8.58 -12.57
N HIS A 9 1.12 8.05 -12.88
CA HIS A 9 2.23 8.82 -13.45
C HIS A 9 2.55 10.11 -12.68
N MET A 10 2.49 10.03 -11.35
CA MET A 10 2.78 11.17 -10.51
C MET A 10 4.30 11.32 -10.41
N GLU A 11 4.87 12.10 -11.33
CA GLU A 11 6.32 12.20 -11.56
C GLU A 11 7.10 12.71 -10.34
N ASP A 12 6.46 13.49 -9.48
CA ASP A 12 7.09 14.06 -8.28
C ASP A 12 6.62 13.41 -6.97
N LEU A 13 5.87 12.30 -7.06
CA LEU A 13 5.51 11.55 -5.86
C LEU A 13 6.75 10.84 -5.33
N GLU A 14 7.30 11.33 -4.23
CA GLU A 14 8.43 10.71 -3.53
C GLU A 14 7.97 9.96 -2.28
N CYS A 15 6.98 10.50 -1.57
CA CYS A 15 6.35 9.85 -0.43
C CYS A 15 4.82 9.93 -0.45
N VAL A 16 4.18 8.94 0.16
CA VAL A 16 2.77 8.99 0.57
C VAL A 16 2.74 9.04 2.09
N GLY A 17 2.47 10.23 2.64
CA GLY A 17 2.41 10.47 4.08
C GLY A 17 1.03 10.21 4.69
N ASN A 18 0.99 10.16 6.01
CA ASN A 18 -0.23 9.93 6.80
C ASN A 18 -1.30 11.02 6.56
N GLU A 19 -0.89 12.23 6.19
CA GLU A 19 -1.75 13.34 5.81
C GLU A 19 -2.59 13.05 4.56
N PHE A 20 -2.10 12.20 3.65
CA PHE A 20 -2.85 11.76 2.47
C PHE A 20 -4.12 11.01 2.88
N LEU A 21 -4.02 10.17 3.91
CA LEU A 21 -5.11 9.32 4.40
C LEU A 21 -6.03 10.03 5.40
N GLY A 22 -5.68 11.26 5.80
CA GLY A 22 -6.45 12.05 6.77
C GLY A 22 -6.21 11.64 8.21
N ILE A 23 -5.11 10.94 8.48
CA ILE A 23 -4.73 10.54 9.83
C ILE A 23 -4.13 11.78 10.50
N LYS A 24 -4.71 12.18 11.64
CA LYS A 24 -4.13 13.23 12.49
C LYS A 24 -3.35 12.56 13.62
N GLU A 25 -2.19 13.10 13.94
CA GLU A 25 -1.31 12.58 15.01
C GLU A 25 -1.87 12.83 16.42
N ASN A 26 -2.77 13.79 16.60
CA ASN A 26 -3.31 14.13 17.92
C ASN A 26 -4.39 13.13 18.37
N ALA A 27 -4.08 12.39 19.44
CA ALA A 27 -4.92 11.34 20.03
C ALA A 27 -6.29 11.80 20.59
N ASP A 28 -6.50 13.12 20.73
CA ASP A 28 -7.69 13.71 21.34
C ASP A 28 -8.84 13.95 20.35
N GLU A 29 -8.60 13.86 19.04
CA GLU A 29 -9.66 13.93 18.03
C GLU A 29 -9.88 12.57 17.37
N PRO A 30 -11.13 12.16 17.12
CA PRO A 30 -11.39 10.98 16.33
C PRO A 30 -10.81 11.19 14.92
N SER A 31 -9.77 10.42 14.59
CA SER A 31 -9.16 10.42 13.26
C SER A 31 -10.22 10.01 12.23
N SER A 32 -10.70 10.98 11.45
CA SER A 32 -11.67 10.76 10.38
C SER A 32 -10.90 10.49 9.09
N SER A 33 -10.94 9.24 8.62
CA SER A 33 -10.37 8.89 7.31
C SER A 33 -10.89 9.84 6.24
N LYS A 34 -10.00 10.41 5.41
CA LYS A 34 -10.38 11.22 4.24
C LYS A 34 -11.19 10.42 3.21
N PHE A 35 -11.06 9.09 3.26
CA PHE A 35 -11.65 8.19 2.29
C PHE A 35 -12.43 7.07 2.99
N PRO A 36 -13.56 7.40 3.65
CA PRO A 36 -14.30 6.42 4.44
C PRO A 36 -15.03 5.38 3.56
N MET A 37 -15.29 5.68 2.28
CA MET A 37 -16.00 4.80 1.35
C MET A 37 -15.10 4.16 0.30
N LEU A 38 -13.79 4.40 0.38
CA LEU A 38 -12.85 3.90 -0.62
C LEU A 38 -12.77 2.39 -0.54
N LYS A 39 -13.00 1.73 -1.67
CA LYS A 39 -12.95 0.29 -1.88
C LYS A 39 -11.68 -0.10 -2.63
N MET A 40 -11.21 0.75 -3.54
CA MET A 40 -10.06 0.48 -4.37
C MET A 40 -9.07 1.65 -4.35
N LEU A 41 -7.81 1.34 -4.04
CA LEU A 41 -6.68 2.27 -4.10
C LEU A 41 -5.64 1.72 -5.05
N CYS A 42 -5.29 2.50 -6.07
CA CYS A 42 -4.35 2.08 -7.08
C CYS A 42 -3.23 3.10 -7.31
N PHE A 43 -2.01 2.62 -7.47
CA PHE A 43 -0.84 3.41 -7.87
C PHE A 43 -0.21 2.80 -9.12
N TYR A 44 -0.03 3.63 -10.15
CA TYR A 44 0.49 3.20 -11.44
C TYR A 44 1.64 4.09 -11.88
N ARG A 45 2.80 3.49 -12.13
CA ARG A 45 4.00 4.15 -12.69
C ARG A 45 4.36 5.45 -11.96
N CYS A 46 4.34 5.42 -10.62
CA CYS A 46 4.82 6.51 -9.78
C CYS A 46 6.33 6.31 -9.57
N ASP A 47 7.11 6.66 -10.59
CA ASP A 47 8.48 6.18 -10.76
C ASP A 47 9.48 6.78 -9.75
N LYS A 48 9.15 7.90 -9.09
CA LYS A 48 9.96 8.49 -8.01
C LYS A 48 9.54 8.06 -6.61
N TRP A 49 8.44 7.30 -6.46
CA TRP A 49 7.88 6.98 -5.17
C TRP A 49 8.75 5.99 -4.42
N GLU A 50 9.33 6.41 -3.31
CA GLU A 50 10.26 5.59 -2.52
C GLU A 50 9.68 5.12 -1.19
N GLU A 51 8.85 5.96 -0.58
CA GLU A 51 8.42 5.79 0.81
C GLU A 51 6.90 5.89 0.95
N TRP A 52 6.32 4.93 1.65
CA TRP A 52 4.95 5.01 2.12
C TRP A 52 5.00 5.01 3.64
N GLU A 53 4.66 6.15 4.23
CA GLU A 53 4.72 6.35 5.67
C GLU A 53 3.76 5.38 6.37
N ASP A 54 4.24 4.75 7.43
CA ASP A 54 3.42 3.90 8.29
C ASP A 54 2.80 4.72 9.43
N VAL A 55 1.80 4.15 10.09
CA VAL A 55 1.14 4.81 11.21
C VAL A 55 1.91 4.60 12.51
N SER A 56 1.93 5.63 13.36
CA SER A 56 2.56 5.58 14.69
C SER A 56 1.89 4.56 15.61
N GLU A 57 2.59 4.14 16.67
CA GLU A 57 2.03 3.20 17.66
C GLU A 57 0.90 3.80 18.50
N GLU A 58 0.79 5.12 18.51
CA GLU A 58 -0.21 5.89 19.26
C GLU A 58 -1.61 5.77 18.62
N VAL A 59 -1.66 5.48 17.31
CA VAL A 59 -2.92 5.20 16.61
C VAL A 59 -3.46 3.85 17.10
N LYS A 60 -4.47 3.93 17.98
CA LYS A 60 -5.10 2.76 18.58
C LYS A 60 -5.76 1.87 17.51
N HIS A 61 -5.73 0.56 17.76
CA HIS A 61 -6.41 -0.46 16.95
C HIS A 61 -7.92 -0.26 16.79
N SER A 62 -8.54 0.63 17.57
CA SER A 62 -9.95 1.01 17.46
C SER A 62 -10.24 1.93 16.27
N PHE A 63 -9.23 2.50 15.62
CA PHE A 63 -9.41 3.35 14.45
C PHE A 63 -9.25 2.53 13.18
N SER A 64 -10.31 2.49 12.37
CA SER A 64 -10.24 1.88 11.04
C SER A 64 -9.85 2.94 10.02
N ILE A 65 -8.66 2.76 9.47
CA ILE A 65 -8.13 3.63 8.42
C ILE A 65 -8.56 3.01 7.09
N MET A 66 -9.33 3.76 6.31
CA MET A 66 -10.00 3.26 5.09
C MET A 66 -10.83 1.97 5.35
N PRO A 67 -11.91 2.04 6.15
CA PRO A 67 -12.66 0.87 6.64
C PRO A 67 -13.30 0.00 5.56
N ASN A 68 -13.38 0.49 4.32
CA ASN A 68 -14.00 -0.20 3.20
C ASN A 68 -12.99 -0.63 2.13
N LEU A 69 -11.69 -0.37 2.31
CA LEU A 69 -10.69 -0.66 1.29
C LEU A 69 -10.55 -2.17 1.16
N CYS A 70 -11.01 -2.72 0.03
CA CYS A 70 -10.97 -4.15 -0.24
C CYS A 70 -9.86 -4.51 -1.23
N ARG A 71 -9.35 -3.55 -2.01
CA ARG A 71 -8.29 -3.77 -3.00
C ARG A 71 -7.23 -2.68 -2.98
N LEU A 72 -5.98 -3.10 -2.86
CA LEU A 72 -4.80 -2.28 -3.09
C LEU A 72 -4.03 -2.82 -4.30
N GLN A 73 -3.76 -1.94 -5.27
CA GLN A 73 -3.00 -2.27 -6.46
C GLN A 73 -1.82 -1.33 -6.64
N ILE A 74 -0.62 -1.88 -6.86
CA ILE A 74 0.60 -1.12 -7.10
C ILE A 74 1.30 -1.73 -8.31
N THR A 75 1.34 -0.99 -9.41
CA THR A 75 1.91 -1.45 -10.68
C THR A 75 3.00 -0.49 -11.15
N GLY A 76 4.18 -1.02 -11.47
CA GLY A 76 5.29 -0.25 -12.04
C GLY A 76 5.89 0.82 -11.11
N CYS A 77 5.66 0.74 -9.80
CA CYS A 77 6.25 1.66 -8.82
C CYS A 77 7.60 1.11 -8.35
N GLY A 78 8.60 1.16 -9.23
CA GLY A 78 9.86 0.42 -9.09
C GLY A 78 10.77 0.87 -7.95
N ARG A 79 10.58 2.07 -7.37
CA ARG A 79 11.41 2.60 -6.27
C ARG A 79 10.81 2.40 -4.89
N LEU A 80 9.54 2.01 -4.78
CA LEU A 80 8.86 1.89 -3.49
C LEU A 80 9.44 0.72 -2.69
N LYS A 81 10.01 1.02 -1.51
CA LYS A 81 10.85 0.06 -0.75
C LYS A 81 10.06 -0.85 0.18
N SER A 82 8.91 -0.39 0.66
CA SER A 82 8.05 -1.12 1.59
C SER A 82 6.63 -0.59 1.58
N LEU A 83 5.69 -1.43 2.01
CA LEU A 83 4.33 -1.04 2.36
C LEU A 83 4.28 -0.56 3.83
N PRO A 84 3.26 0.22 4.23
CA PRO A 84 3.03 0.59 5.62
C PRO A 84 2.37 -0.57 6.38
N HIS A 85 3.14 -1.31 7.18
CA HIS A 85 2.72 -2.59 7.77
C HIS A 85 1.59 -2.41 8.78
N ARG A 86 1.68 -1.40 9.65
CA ARG A 86 0.65 -1.12 10.66
C ARG A 86 -0.62 -0.63 9.96
N LEU A 87 -0.51 0.24 8.96
CA LEU A 87 -1.65 0.70 8.17
C LEU A 87 -2.40 -0.48 7.54
N LEU A 88 -1.69 -1.39 6.87
CA LEU A 88 -2.30 -2.58 6.26
C LEU A 88 -3.04 -3.42 7.30
N ARG A 89 -2.47 -3.60 8.49
CA ARG A 89 -3.11 -4.34 9.59
C ARG A 89 -4.37 -3.65 10.13
N LEU A 90 -4.42 -2.31 10.11
CA LEU A 90 -5.61 -1.54 10.52
C LEU A 90 -6.69 -1.48 9.43
N THR A 91 -6.35 -1.88 8.20
CA THR A 91 -7.26 -1.95 7.06
C THR A 91 -7.90 -3.34 6.98
N SER A 92 -8.80 -3.63 7.94
CA SER A 92 -9.38 -4.98 8.11
C SER A 92 -10.23 -5.49 6.95
N SER A 93 -10.68 -4.60 6.06
CA SER A 93 -11.46 -4.95 4.88
C SER A 93 -10.62 -5.45 3.70
N LEU A 94 -9.29 -5.32 3.74
CA LEU A 94 -8.42 -5.60 2.60
C LEU A 94 -8.47 -7.09 2.22
N GLN A 95 -8.96 -7.37 1.02
CA GLN A 95 -9.09 -8.73 0.48
C GLN A 95 -8.03 -9.01 -0.57
N THR A 96 -7.71 -8.00 -1.39
CA THR A 96 -6.80 -8.14 -2.53
C THR A 96 -5.61 -7.20 -2.41
N LEU A 97 -4.41 -7.77 -2.53
CA LEU A 97 -3.16 -7.03 -2.74
C LEU A 97 -2.52 -7.50 -4.05
N TYR A 98 -2.46 -6.59 -5.01
CA TYR A 98 -1.84 -6.82 -6.31
C TYR A 98 -0.60 -5.94 -6.47
N ILE A 99 0.56 -6.58 -6.64
CA ILE A 99 1.85 -5.93 -6.86
C ILE A 99 2.42 -6.45 -8.18
N GLU A 100 2.71 -5.55 -9.10
CA GLU A 100 3.26 -5.88 -10.41
C GLU A 100 4.39 -4.92 -10.78
N GLU A 101 5.48 -5.43 -11.37
CA GLU A 101 6.60 -4.61 -11.84
C GLU A 101 7.23 -3.70 -10.77
N CYS A 102 7.07 -4.03 -9.49
CA CYS A 102 7.67 -3.32 -8.36
C CYS A 102 8.82 -4.14 -7.79
N GLN A 103 10.06 -3.88 -8.24
CA GLN A 103 11.22 -4.74 -7.94
C GLN A 103 11.51 -4.90 -6.43
N PHE A 104 11.49 -3.80 -5.67
CA PHE A 104 11.80 -3.84 -4.24
C PHE A 104 10.69 -4.51 -3.44
N LEU A 105 9.42 -4.19 -3.75
CA LEU A 105 8.28 -4.85 -3.12
C LEU A 105 8.23 -6.35 -3.44
N THR A 106 8.50 -6.73 -4.69
CA THR A 106 8.59 -8.14 -5.10
C THR A 106 9.64 -8.86 -4.27
N LEU A 107 10.88 -8.35 -4.24
CA LEU A 107 11.98 -8.94 -3.48
C LEU A 107 11.62 -9.06 -1.98
N ARG A 108 10.97 -8.03 -1.43
CA ARG A 108 10.63 -7.94 -0.02
C ARG A 108 9.51 -8.87 0.41
N TYR A 109 8.47 -9.02 -0.40
CA TYR A 109 7.21 -9.67 0.01
C TYR A 109 6.91 -10.99 -0.70
N LYS A 110 7.54 -11.28 -1.86
CA LYS A 110 7.27 -12.53 -2.60
C LYS A 110 7.96 -13.72 -1.93
N LYS A 111 7.14 -14.68 -1.48
CA LYS A 111 7.64 -15.93 -0.90
C LYS A 111 8.59 -16.65 -1.85
N GLY A 112 9.74 -17.09 -1.32
CA GLY A 112 10.75 -17.85 -2.06
C GLY A 112 11.77 -17.02 -2.86
N TRP A 113 11.65 -15.69 -2.89
CA TRP A 113 12.61 -14.80 -3.57
C TRP A 113 13.59 -14.14 -2.57
N GLY A 114 13.97 -14.82 -1.49
CA GLY A 114 14.79 -14.21 -0.42
C GLY A 114 14.03 -13.20 0.46
N SER A 115 12.69 -13.22 0.39
CA SER A 115 11.81 -12.37 1.20
C SER A 115 11.90 -12.69 2.69
N ASN A 116 12.13 -11.65 3.51
CA ASN A 116 12.05 -11.72 4.97
C ASN A 116 10.67 -11.30 5.51
N ASP A 117 9.91 -10.55 4.71
CA ASP A 117 8.69 -9.86 5.15
C ASP A 117 7.42 -10.44 4.53
N ASN A 118 7.45 -11.63 3.92
CA ASN A 118 6.24 -12.26 3.37
C ASN A 118 5.11 -12.39 4.39
N HIS A 119 5.44 -12.59 5.67
CA HIS A 119 4.49 -12.67 6.78
C HIS A 119 3.63 -11.40 6.95
N VAL A 120 4.11 -10.25 6.48
CA VAL A 120 3.39 -8.97 6.51
C VAL A 120 2.18 -8.99 5.58
N VAL A 121 2.24 -9.72 4.45
CA VAL A 121 1.18 -9.70 3.43
C VAL A 121 0.49 -11.05 3.27
N SER A 122 1.04 -12.13 3.84
CA SER A 122 0.53 -13.49 3.67
C SER A 122 -0.84 -13.74 4.31
N HIS A 123 -1.32 -12.83 5.15
CA HIS A 123 -2.66 -12.89 5.75
C HIS A 123 -3.75 -12.34 4.81
N ILE A 124 -3.37 -11.68 3.71
CA ILE A 124 -4.31 -11.12 2.73
C ILE A 124 -4.81 -12.27 1.83
N PRO A 125 -6.13 -12.49 1.70
CA PRO A 125 -6.69 -13.66 1.01
C PRO A 125 -6.29 -13.79 -0.46
N ASP A 126 -6.37 -12.70 -1.22
CA ASP A 126 -6.06 -12.64 -2.63
C ASP A 126 -4.76 -11.84 -2.85
N LEU A 127 -3.63 -12.53 -2.68
CA LEU A 127 -2.30 -11.95 -2.82
C LEU A 127 -1.66 -12.34 -4.15
N SER A 128 -1.36 -11.36 -5.00
CA SER A 128 -0.64 -11.55 -6.25
C SER A 128 0.56 -10.62 -6.34
N ILE A 129 1.75 -11.22 -6.46
CA ILE A 129 3.02 -10.49 -6.60
C ILE A 129 3.76 -11.00 -7.84
N VAL A 130 3.72 -10.20 -8.90
CA VAL A 130 4.23 -10.52 -10.24
C VAL A 130 5.43 -9.63 -10.56
N PHE A 131 6.46 -10.25 -11.12
CA PHE A 131 7.61 -9.54 -11.69
C PHE A 131 7.93 -10.19 -13.02
N GLU A 132 7.72 -9.46 -14.11
CA GLU A 132 8.19 -9.91 -15.41
C GLU A 132 9.68 -9.61 -15.51
N SER A 133 10.50 -10.66 -15.40
CA SER A 133 11.86 -10.57 -15.91
C SER A 133 11.75 -10.31 -17.41
N ARG A 134 12.16 -9.13 -17.88
CA ARG A 134 12.35 -8.91 -19.32
C ARG A 134 13.21 -10.06 -19.82
N ARG A 135 12.64 -10.92 -20.68
CA ARG A 135 13.45 -11.82 -21.49
C ARG A 135 14.36 -10.91 -22.32
N VAL A 136 15.64 -10.91 -22.00
CA VAL A 136 16.64 -10.39 -22.93
C VAL A 136 16.60 -11.35 -24.10
N ASN A 137 15.86 -10.99 -25.14
CA ASN A 137 16.00 -11.67 -26.42
C ASN A 137 17.42 -11.36 -26.89
N GLY A 138 18.29 -12.38 -26.88
CA GLY A 138 19.67 -12.30 -27.35
C GLY A 138 19.78 -12.14 -28.86
#